data_AF-A0A3M7J721-F1
#
_entry.id   AF-A0A3M7J721-F1
#
_cell.length_a   1.000
_cell.length_b   1.000
_cell.length_c   1.000
_cell.angle_alpha   90.00
_cell.angle_beta   90.00
_cell.angle_gamma   90.00
#
_symmetry.space_group_name_H-M   'P 1'
#
loop_
_entity.id
_entity.type
_entity.pdbx_description
1 polymer ?
#
loop_
_entity_poly.entity_id
_entity_poly.type
_entity_poly.pdbx_seq_one_letter_code
_entity_poly.pdbx_strand_id
1 'polypeptide(L)'
;MEKFEKFVQQPVTTSDNDDDDDTPPTPSFTTAKMTKINTQLHSSRRKSRKEHFQAPSSVRRVIMSAPLSKGISSFHPSMQIGTKTYADDAQNFVRAIPIRKDDEVVIKRGTNKGREGKVTSVYRLKYVIHVERVSREKTNGQSVPIGIAPSKVEITKLNLDKDRESIIERISKGREANKEKTQKRAQA
;
A
#
# COMPACT_ATOMS: atom_id res chain seq x y z
N MET A 1 28.71 -16.21 -61.92
CA MET A 1 27.68 -16.21 -62.97
C MET A 1 26.40 -15.69 -62.31
N GLU A 2 26.08 -14.41 -62.47
CA GLU A 2 25.20 -13.92 -63.56
C GLU A 2 23.83 -14.61 -63.47
N LYS A 3 22.70 -13.95 -63.17
CA LYS A 3 22.18 -12.72 -63.78
C LYS A 3 21.07 -12.09 -62.93
N PHE A 4 21.12 -10.77 -62.87
CA PHE A 4 19.97 -9.87 -62.78
C PHE A 4 19.10 -10.00 -64.04
N GLU A 5 17.77 -10.09 -63.91
CA GLU A 5 16.76 -9.67 -64.89
C GLU A 5 15.39 -9.65 -64.17
N LYS A 6 14.44 -8.75 -64.38
CA LYS A 6 14.35 -7.45 -65.06
C LYS A 6 13.06 -6.83 -64.53
N PHE A 7 13.12 -5.55 -64.26
CA PHE A 7 11.98 -4.68 -63.97
C PHE A 7 11.13 -4.56 -65.24
N VAL A 8 9.84 -4.86 -65.18
CA VAL A 8 8.86 -4.47 -66.21
C VAL A 8 7.95 -3.44 -65.57
N GLN A 9 7.88 -2.28 -66.20
CA GLN A 9 7.10 -1.14 -65.75
C GLN A 9 6.01 -0.81 -66.77
N GLN A 10 4.95 -0.18 -66.24
CA GLN A 10 3.99 0.76 -66.84
C GLN A 10 2.52 0.25 -66.86
N PRO A 11 1.49 1.14 -66.86
CA PRO A 11 1.51 2.61 -66.83
C PRO A 11 0.70 3.27 -65.70
N VAL A 12 1.02 4.54 -65.46
CA VAL A 12 0.27 5.49 -64.61
C VAL A 12 -1.06 5.83 -65.30
N THR A 13 -2.17 5.64 -64.58
CA THR A 13 -3.46 6.28 -64.88
C THR A 13 -3.79 7.18 -63.70
N THR A 14 -3.64 8.49 -63.91
CA THR A 14 -4.23 9.53 -63.07
C THR A 14 -5.71 9.60 -63.41
N SER A 15 -6.55 9.15 -62.49
CA SER A 15 -7.93 9.63 -62.39
C SER A 15 -7.98 10.51 -61.15
N ASP A 16 -8.10 11.80 -61.39
CA ASP A 16 -8.51 12.80 -60.42
C ASP A 16 -9.84 12.36 -59.80
N ASN A 17 -9.86 12.14 -58.50
CA ASN A 17 -11.04 12.34 -57.66
C ASN A 17 -10.54 13.03 -56.40
N ASP A 18 -10.73 14.34 -56.40
CA ASP A 18 -10.82 15.14 -55.19
C ASP A 18 -11.97 14.59 -54.34
N ASP A 19 -11.63 13.79 -53.33
CA ASP A 19 -12.51 13.58 -52.18
C ASP A 19 -11.73 13.97 -50.93
N ASP A 20 -12.09 15.15 -50.44
CA ASP A 20 -11.70 15.69 -49.14
C ASP A 20 -12.00 14.69 -48.02
N ASP A 21 -11.00 13.92 -47.59
CA ASP A 21 -11.05 13.20 -46.31
C ASP A 21 -9.91 13.67 -45.40
N ASP A 22 -9.99 14.96 -45.08
CA ASP A 22 -9.34 15.59 -43.92
C ASP A 22 -10.09 15.16 -42.62
N THR A 23 -10.38 13.87 -42.48
CA THR A 23 -10.91 13.32 -41.22
C THR A 23 -9.75 13.15 -40.26
N PRO A 24 -9.68 13.93 -39.16
CA PRO A 24 -8.62 13.74 -38.18
C PRO A 24 -8.67 12.30 -37.67
N PRO A 25 -7.53 11.65 -37.39
CA PRO A 25 -7.55 10.30 -36.85
C PRO A 25 -8.42 10.33 -35.60
N THR A 26 -9.62 9.74 -35.71
CA THR A 26 -10.54 9.69 -34.58
C THR A 26 -9.75 9.04 -33.46
N PRO A 27 -9.59 9.66 -32.28
CA PRO A 27 -9.04 8.95 -31.15
C PRO A 27 -9.98 7.76 -30.96
N SER A 28 -9.53 6.57 -31.34
CA SER A 28 -10.18 5.33 -30.94
C SER A 28 -9.96 5.28 -29.44
N PHE A 29 -10.88 5.93 -28.71
CA PHE A 29 -11.03 5.75 -27.29
C PHE A 29 -11.47 4.30 -27.13
N THR A 30 -10.51 3.38 -27.21
CA THR A 30 -10.56 2.12 -26.49
C THR A 30 -10.95 2.52 -25.09
N THR A 31 -12.24 2.38 -24.80
CA THR A 31 -12.84 2.81 -23.55
C THR A 31 -12.15 1.97 -22.50
N ALA A 32 -11.12 2.53 -21.88
CA ALA A 32 -10.40 1.88 -20.81
C ALA A 32 -11.46 1.53 -19.78
N LYS A 33 -11.76 0.23 -19.68
CA LYS A 33 -12.74 -0.31 -18.76
C LYS A 33 -12.36 0.24 -17.39
N MET A 34 -13.10 1.23 -16.90
CA MET A 34 -12.78 1.92 -15.65
C MET A 34 -12.57 0.83 -14.60
N THR A 35 -11.34 0.72 -14.09
CA THR A 35 -10.84 -0.43 -13.31
C THR A 35 -11.60 -0.68 -12.01
N LYS A 36 -12.53 0.22 -11.68
CA LYS A 36 -13.42 0.16 -10.55
C LYS A 36 -14.84 -0.19 -11.00
N ILE A 37 -15.26 -1.41 -10.66
CA ILE A 37 -16.59 -1.94 -10.99
C ILE A 37 -17.67 -1.42 -10.02
N ASN A 38 -17.31 -1.12 -8.76
CA ASN A 38 -18.26 -0.61 -7.76
C ASN A 38 -18.56 0.88 -7.97
N THR A 39 -19.80 1.19 -8.35
CA THR A 39 -20.31 2.54 -8.64
C THR A 39 -20.63 3.37 -7.38
N GLN A 40 -20.83 2.72 -6.21
CA GLN A 40 -21.16 3.41 -4.96
C GLN A 40 -19.97 4.14 -4.34
N LEU A 41 -18.75 3.71 -4.64
CA LEU A 41 -17.53 4.39 -4.23
C LEU A 41 -17.22 5.48 -5.27
N HIS A 42 -16.79 6.66 -4.85
CA HIS A 42 -16.30 7.72 -5.75
C HIS A 42 -14.84 7.52 -6.16
N SER A 43 -14.47 7.97 -7.35
CA SER A 43 -13.08 8.09 -7.83
C SER A 43 -12.55 9.53 -7.76
N SER A 44 -13.43 10.49 -7.46
CA SER A 44 -13.08 11.92 -7.44
C SER A 44 -12.08 12.24 -6.33
N ARG A 45 -10.95 12.87 -6.71
CA ARG A 45 -9.91 13.35 -5.79
C ARG A 45 -10.46 14.27 -4.70
N ARG A 46 -11.40 15.16 -5.04
CA ARG A 46 -12.01 16.12 -4.11
C ARG A 46 -12.77 15.39 -3.00
N LYS A 47 -13.63 14.45 -3.37
CA LYS A 47 -14.44 13.66 -2.43
C LYS A 47 -13.54 12.79 -1.53
N SER A 48 -12.53 12.12 -2.11
CA SER A 48 -11.57 11.29 -1.35
C SER A 48 -10.76 12.09 -0.32
N ARG A 49 -10.28 13.29 -0.69
CA ARG A 49 -9.57 14.17 0.26
C ARG A 49 -10.48 14.66 1.38
N LYS A 50 -11.73 15.02 1.06
CA LYS A 50 -12.72 15.45 2.05
C LYS A 50 -12.93 14.35 3.09
N GLU A 51 -13.19 13.12 2.66
CA GLU A 51 -13.36 11.97 3.55
C GLU A 51 -12.12 11.67 4.37
N HIS A 52 -10.93 11.72 3.78
CA HIS A 52 -9.69 11.50 4.52
C HIS A 52 -9.55 12.52 5.65
N PHE A 53 -9.62 13.82 5.38
CA PHE A 53 -9.37 14.85 6.41
C PHE A 53 -10.53 15.08 7.38
N GLN A 54 -11.76 14.73 6.99
CA GLN A 54 -12.95 14.83 7.85
C GLN A 54 -13.31 13.50 8.55
N ALA A 55 -12.50 12.45 8.38
CA ALA A 55 -12.76 11.15 8.98
C ALA A 55 -12.93 11.23 10.52
N PRO A 56 -13.87 10.47 11.11
CA PRO A 56 -14.00 10.34 12.56
C PRO A 56 -12.83 9.53 13.16
N SER A 57 -12.58 9.67 14.46
CA SER A 57 -11.41 9.10 15.15
C SER A 57 -11.26 7.57 14.96
N SER A 58 -12.38 6.84 14.91
CA SER A 58 -12.41 5.39 14.67
C SER A 58 -11.82 5.03 13.31
N VAL A 59 -12.19 5.76 12.26
CA VAL A 59 -11.68 5.58 10.90
C VAL A 59 -10.23 6.04 10.80
N ARG A 60 -9.87 7.16 11.45
CA ARG A 60 -8.47 7.64 11.49
C ARG A 60 -7.52 6.59 12.08
N ARG A 61 -7.95 5.87 13.11
CA ARG A 61 -7.17 4.77 13.70
C ARG A 61 -6.82 3.70 12.65
N VAL A 62 -7.76 3.31 11.81
CA VAL A 62 -7.55 2.29 10.76
C VAL A 62 -6.63 2.82 9.66
N ILE A 63 -6.84 4.07 9.23
CA ILE A 63 -5.98 4.74 8.26
C ILE A 63 -4.53 4.84 8.79
N MET A 64 -4.36 5.09 10.09
CA MET A 64 -3.06 5.15 10.77
C MET A 64 -2.52 3.76 11.15
N SER A 65 -2.41 2.89 10.15
CA SER A 65 -1.73 1.60 10.28
C SER A 65 -0.26 1.69 9.86
N ALA A 66 0.58 0.85 10.45
CA ALA A 66 1.97 0.64 10.04
C ALA A 66 2.23 -0.82 9.66
N PRO A 67 3.16 -1.06 8.72
CA PRO A 67 3.66 -2.39 8.44
C PRO A 67 4.38 -3.01 9.65
N LEU A 68 4.24 -4.32 9.85
CA LEU A 68 5.07 -5.04 10.84
C LEU A 68 6.37 -5.52 10.18
N SER A 69 7.41 -5.67 10.99
CA SER A 69 8.70 -6.17 10.54
C SER A 69 8.63 -7.61 10.07
N LYS A 70 9.57 -8.02 9.20
CA LYS A 70 9.64 -9.40 8.70
C LYS A 70 9.82 -10.44 9.81
N GLY A 71 10.38 -10.04 10.95
CA GLY A 71 10.48 -10.88 12.14
C GLY A 71 9.11 -11.12 12.78
N ILE A 72 8.35 -10.07 13.11
CA ILE A 72 7.01 -10.20 13.74
C ILE A 72 5.98 -10.76 12.77
N SER A 73 5.99 -10.29 11.51
CA SER A 73 6.24 -11.21 10.41
C SER A 73 5.67 -12.62 10.49
N SER A 74 6.62 -13.47 10.81
CA SER A 74 6.54 -14.90 10.91
C SER A 74 6.32 -15.35 12.35
N PHE A 75 6.50 -14.48 13.35
CA PHE A 75 6.61 -14.84 14.77
C PHE A 75 5.31 -14.93 15.59
N HIS A 76 4.13 -15.00 14.95
CA HIS A 76 2.97 -15.50 15.70
C HIS A 76 2.84 -17.01 15.48
N PRO A 77 3.66 -17.77 16.21
CA PRO A 77 3.11 -18.45 17.38
C PRO A 77 4.03 -18.32 18.62
N SER A 78 3.48 -17.75 19.69
CA SER A 78 3.96 -17.84 21.08
C SER A 78 5.26 -17.11 21.45
N MET A 79 5.19 -16.34 22.54
CA MET A 79 6.27 -16.32 23.55
C MET A 79 6.72 -17.77 23.78
N GLN A 80 8.02 -17.99 23.65
CA GLN A 80 8.76 -19.23 23.87
C GLN A 80 8.11 -20.21 24.87
N ILE A 81 7.29 -21.13 24.36
CA ILE A 81 6.92 -22.39 25.00
C ILE A 81 6.85 -23.45 23.89
N GLY A 82 7.80 -24.39 23.90
CA GLY A 82 7.65 -25.71 23.29
C GLY A 82 7.60 -25.79 21.76
N THR A 83 8.74 -26.15 21.16
CA THR A 83 8.85 -27.04 19.98
C THR A 83 7.74 -26.93 18.93
N LYS A 84 7.77 -25.90 18.10
CA LYS A 84 7.25 -25.93 16.71
C LYS A 84 7.75 -24.72 15.92
N THR A 85 8.99 -24.82 15.46
CA THR A 85 9.54 -23.99 14.39
C THR A 85 8.85 -24.38 13.08
N TYR A 86 7.84 -23.62 12.67
CA TYR A 86 7.32 -23.71 11.31
C TYR A 86 8.19 -22.81 10.42
N ALA A 87 9.26 -23.37 9.87
CA ALA A 87 10.17 -22.68 8.96
C ALA A 87 9.60 -22.52 7.53
N ASP A 88 8.46 -23.17 7.21
CA ASP A 88 8.06 -23.37 5.81
C ASP A 88 6.81 -22.60 5.34
N ASP A 89 6.05 -21.93 6.24
CA ASP A 89 4.84 -21.19 5.86
C ASP A 89 4.88 -19.72 6.27
N ALA A 90 5.68 -18.91 5.56
CA ALA A 90 5.74 -17.44 5.68
C ALA A 90 4.44 -16.68 5.32
N GLN A 91 3.27 -17.35 5.37
CA GLN A 91 2.08 -17.00 4.57
C GLN A 91 0.85 -16.59 5.40
N ASN A 92 0.85 -16.74 6.72
CA ASN A 92 -0.26 -16.38 7.61
C ASN A 92 -0.08 -15.02 8.32
N PHE A 93 0.49 -14.06 7.62
CA PHE A 93 0.92 -12.82 8.24
C PHE A 93 -0.12 -11.70 8.20
N VAL A 94 -0.24 -10.92 9.28
CA VAL A 94 -0.88 -9.60 9.28
C VAL A 94 0.07 -8.54 8.70
N ARG A 95 -0.17 -8.05 7.48
CA ARG A 95 0.77 -7.09 6.82
C ARG A 95 0.96 -5.78 7.58
N ALA A 96 -0.11 -5.26 8.18
CA ALA A 96 -0.12 -3.99 8.88
C ALA A 96 -1.20 -3.99 9.95
N ILE A 97 -0.96 -3.25 11.02
CA ILE A 97 -1.91 -3.08 12.13
C ILE A 97 -2.00 -1.60 12.51
N PRO A 98 -3.14 -1.12 13.02
CA PRO A 98 -3.24 0.21 13.63
C PRO A 98 -2.22 0.39 14.76
N ILE A 99 -1.43 1.47 14.71
CA ILE A 99 -0.43 1.79 15.74
C ILE A 99 -1.10 2.18 17.05
N ARG A 100 -0.55 1.72 18.18
CA ARG A 100 -0.92 2.14 19.54
C ARG A 100 0.25 2.82 20.24
N LYS A 101 -0.03 3.37 21.41
CA LYS A 101 1.03 3.79 22.34
C LYS A 101 1.81 2.54 22.79
N ASP A 102 3.07 2.75 23.10
CA ASP A 102 4.00 1.72 23.61
C ASP A 102 4.37 0.61 22.62
N ASP A 103 3.93 0.71 21.36
CA ASP A 103 4.51 -0.10 20.28
C ASP A 103 5.97 0.32 20.05
N GLU A 104 6.87 -0.64 19.89
CA GLU A 104 8.24 -0.38 19.47
C GLU A 104 8.31 -0.30 17.96
N VAL A 105 8.98 0.74 17.47
CA VAL A 105 8.98 1.06 16.07
C VAL A 105 10.34 1.51 15.57
N VAL A 106 10.59 1.25 14.29
CA VAL A 106 11.79 1.66 13.55
C VAL A 106 11.41 2.52 12.38
N ILE A 107 12.07 3.68 12.25
CA ILE A 107 11.79 4.62 11.17
C ILE A 107 12.53 4.17 9.92
N LYS A 108 11.78 3.91 8.83
CA LYS A 108 12.34 3.41 7.56
C LYS A 108 12.61 4.53 6.55
N ARG A 109 11.88 5.63 6.63
CA ARG A 109 11.94 6.73 5.65
C ARG A 109 12.00 8.11 6.32
N GLY A 110 12.73 9.04 5.70
CA GLY A 110 12.89 10.42 6.16
C GLY A 110 14.21 10.69 6.88
N THR A 111 14.37 11.89 7.43
CA THR A 111 15.61 12.35 8.08
C THR A 111 16.04 11.49 9.26
N ASN A 112 15.06 10.97 10.03
CA ASN A 112 15.31 10.17 11.22
C ASN A 112 15.34 8.65 10.93
N LYS A 113 15.66 8.25 9.70
CA LYS A 113 15.73 6.85 9.29
C LYS A 113 16.76 6.08 10.14
N GLY A 114 16.44 4.84 10.47
CA GLY A 114 17.31 3.94 11.25
C GLY A 114 17.19 4.13 12.76
N ARG A 115 16.52 5.18 13.23
CA ARG A 115 16.23 5.34 14.66
C ARG A 115 15.07 4.44 15.07
N GLU A 116 15.24 3.85 16.26
CA GLU A 116 14.25 3.00 16.91
C GLU A 116 13.78 3.66 18.20
N GLY A 117 12.53 3.40 18.58
CA GLY A 117 11.97 3.91 19.83
C GLY A 117 10.54 3.45 20.05
N LYS A 118 10.03 3.68 21.27
CA LYS A 118 8.64 3.42 21.60
C LYS A 118 7.74 4.57 21.15
N VAL A 119 6.51 4.27 20.76
CA VAL A 119 5.52 5.29 20.41
C VAL A 119 4.97 5.91 21.70
N THR A 120 5.34 7.16 21.98
CA THR A 120 4.87 7.89 23.16
C THR A 120 3.40 8.31 23.02
N SER A 121 3.04 8.81 21.83
CA SER A 121 1.66 9.26 21.57
C SER A 121 1.28 9.16 20.10
N VAL A 122 -0.01 8.91 19.86
CA VAL A 122 -0.61 8.82 18.54
C VAL A 122 -1.57 9.99 18.36
N TYR A 123 -1.16 10.99 17.59
CA TYR A 123 -1.95 12.18 17.33
C TYR A 123 -2.80 12.02 16.05
N ARG A 124 -4.01 11.49 16.23
CA ARG A 124 -4.94 11.16 15.12
C ARG A 124 -5.43 12.37 14.33
N LEU A 125 -5.56 13.54 14.96
CA LEU A 125 -6.02 14.75 14.25
C LEU A 125 -5.04 15.16 13.15
N LYS A 126 -3.74 15.03 13.40
CA LYS A 126 -2.66 15.41 12.48
C LYS A 126 -2.07 14.24 11.69
N TYR A 127 -2.60 13.01 11.85
CA TYR A 127 -2.07 11.79 11.22
C TYR A 127 -0.60 11.50 11.54
N VAL A 128 -0.21 11.77 12.79
CA VAL A 128 1.19 11.76 13.23
C VAL A 128 1.35 10.89 14.48
N ILE A 129 2.48 10.20 14.56
CA ILE A 129 2.97 9.54 15.76
C ILE A 129 4.21 10.26 16.29
N HIS A 130 4.35 10.26 17.61
CA HIS A 130 5.55 10.72 18.29
C HIS A 130 6.30 9.51 18.82
N VAL A 131 7.58 9.42 18.45
CA VAL A 131 8.47 8.31 18.82
C VAL A 131 9.48 8.84 19.84
N GLU A 132 9.73 8.03 20.86
CA GLU A 132 10.73 8.31 21.89
C GLU A 132 12.11 8.51 21.25
N ARG A 133 12.94 9.40 21.82
CA ARG A 133 14.29 9.75 21.32
C ARG A 133 14.32 10.43 19.93
N VAL A 134 13.15 10.79 19.40
CA VAL A 134 13.03 11.54 18.14
C VAL A 134 12.40 12.91 18.40
N SER A 135 13.25 13.81 18.88
CA SER A 135 12.93 15.21 19.17
C SER A 135 13.84 16.16 18.39
N ARG A 136 13.42 17.42 18.30
CA ARG A 136 14.25 18.54 17.85
C ARG A 136 14.39 19.53 19.00
N GLU A 137 15.56 20.16 19.11
CA GLU A 137 15.75 21.29 20.00
C GLU A 137 15.26 22.57 19.33
N LYS A 138 14.59 23.42 20.10
CA LYS A 138 14.25 24.78 19.71
C LYS A 138 15.40 25.72 20.05
N THR A 139 15.38 26.93 19.51
CA THR A 139 16.34 28.01 19.85
C THR A 139 16.32 28.39 21.33
N ASN A 140 15.22 28.11 22.04
CA ASN A 140 15.08 28.32 23.48
C ASN A 140 15.62 27.15 24.34
N GLY A 141 16.29 26.16 23.74
CA GLY A 141 16.86 25.00 24.43
C GLY A 141 15.86 23.89 24.81
N GLN A 142 14.56 24.08 24.59
CA GLN A 142 13.57 23.03 24.88
C GLN A 142 13.51 21.99 23.77
N SER A 143 13.42 20.71 24.13
CA SER A 143 13.21 19.62 23.18
C SER A 143 11.72 19.41 22.88
N VAL A 144 11.37 19.26 21.61
CA VAL A 144 10.00 19.01 21.15
C VAL A 144 9.96 17.75 20.29
N PRO A 145 9.01 16.83 20.53
CA PRO A 145 8.91 15.61 19.75
C PRO A 145 8.58 15.92 18.29
N ILE A 146 9.30 15.27 17.38
CA ILE A 146 9.04 15.40 15.95
C ILE A 146 7.85 14.51 15.60
N GLY A 147 6.97 15.01 14.74
CA GLY A 147 5.86 14.24 14.21
C GLY A 147 6.27 13.36 13.04
N ILE A 148 6.01 12.07 13.12
CA ILE A 148 6.30 11.10 12.04
C ILE A 148 4.99 10.50 11.54
N ALA A 149 4.87 10.29 10.22
CA ALA A 149 3.72 9.60 9.66
C ALA A 149 3.84 8.08 9.89
N PRO A 150 2.75 7.37 10.27
CA PRO A 150 2.79 5.94 10.58
C PRO A 150 3.27 5.08 9.40
N SER A 151 2.99 5.49 8.15
CA SER A 151 3.42 4.76 6.96
C SER A 151 4.93 4.78 6.72
N LYS A 152 5.68 5.70 7.36
CA LYS A 152 7.15 5.80 7.23
C LYS A 152 7.90 4.89 8.22
N VAL A 153 7.17 4.15 9.01
CA VAL A 153 7.64 3.43 10.19
C VAL A 153 7.26 1.96 10.06
N GLU A 154 8.06 1.09 10.65
CA GLU A 154 7.84 -0.35 10.72
C GLU A 154 7.81 -0.76 12.18
N ILE A 155 6.81 -1.55 12.58
CA ILE A 155 6.67 -1.99 13.97
C ILE A 155 7.61 -3.17 14.20
N THR A 156 8.42 -3.10 15.27
CA THR A 156 9.38 -4.14 15.69
C THR A 156 8.95 -4.93 16.89
N LYS A 157 8.16 -4.36 17.82
CA LYS A 157 7.43 -5.11 18.85
C LYS A 157 6.05 -4.52 19.04
N LEU A 158 5.05 -5.40 19.19
CA LEU A 158 3.67 -5.02 19.44
C LEU A 158 3.40 -5.02 20.94
N ASN A 159 2.70 -4.01 21.43
CA ASN A 159 2.07 -4.09 22.74
C ASN A 159 0.77 -4.90 22.62
N LEU A 160 0.74 -6.11 23.19
CA LEU A 160 -0.35 -7.08 23.09
C LEU A 160 -1.36 -6.89 24.22
N ASP A 161 -2.64 -6.81 23.82
CA ASP A 161 -3.82 -6.80 24.69
C ASP A 161 -4.81 -7.83 24.14
N LYS A 162 -5.81 -8.24 24.93
CA LYS A 162 -6.91 -9.12 24.47
C LYS A 162 -7.58 -8.62 23.18
N ASP A 163 -7.81 -7.32 23.08
CA ASP A 163 -8.39 -6.67 21.89
C ASP A 163 -7.44 -6.65 20.69
N ARG A 164 -6.13 -6.70 20.93
CA ARG A 164 -5.14 -6.68 19.85
C ARG A 164 -4.96 -8.08 19.28
N GLU A 165 -4.93 -9.08 20.15
CA GLU A 165 -4.92 -10.49 19.79
C GLU A 165 -6.15 -10.85 18.95
N SER A 166 -7.34 -10.45 19.39
CA SER A 166 -8.58 -10.70 18.62
C SER A 166 -8.58 -10.04 17.23
N ILE A 167 -7.97 -8.86 17.08
CA ILE A 167 -7.78 -8.21 15.77
C ILE A 167 -6.83 -9.02 14.89
N ILE A 168 -5.72 -9.50 15.46
CA ILE A 168 -4.71 -10.28 14.73
C ILE A 168 -5.32 -11.60 14.25
N GLU A 169 -6.00 -12.33 15.13
CA GLU A 169 -6.67 -13.59 14.80
C GLU A 169 -7.72 -13.41 13.70
N ARG A 170 -8.56 -12.38 13.82
CA ARG A 170 -9.59 -12.07 12.82
C ARG A 170 -8.98 -11.78 11.45
N ILE A 171 -7.88 -11.03 11.39
CA ILE A 171 -7.21 -10.72 10.12
C ILE A 171 -6.55 -11.98 9.54
N SER A 172 -5.95 -12.84 10.39
CA SER A 172 -5.35 -14.10 9.96
C SER A 172 -6.38 -15.04 9.33
N LYS A 173 -7.48 -15.33 10.02
CA LYS A 173 -8.59 -16.18 9.53
C LYS A 173 -9.17 -15.65 8.21
N GLY A 174 -9.34 -14.32 8.10
CA GLY A 174 -9.83 -13.70 6.88
C GLY A 174 -8.87 -13.86 5.67
N ARG A 175 -7.56 -13.95 5.91
CA ARG A 175 -6.57 -14.19 4.86
C ARG A 175 -6.57 -15.66 4.40
N GLU A 176 -6.64 -16.60 5.34
CA GLU A 176 -6.73 -18.03 5.04
C GLU A 176 -7.93 -18.34 4.14
N ALA A 177 -9.12 -17.86 4.53
CA ALA A 177 -10.34 -18.04 3.74
C ALA A 177 -10.24 -17.44 2.33
N ASN A 178 -9.57 -16.29 2.17
CA ASN A 178 -9.34 -15.69 0.86
C ASN A 178 -8.31 -16.46 0.03
N LYS A 179 -7.29 -17.04 0.67
CA LYS A 179 -6.30 -17.90 0.02
C LYS A 179 -6.96 -19.15 -0.53
N GLU A 180 -7.78 -19.83 0.26
CA GLU A 180 -8.55 -21.00 -0.16
C GLU A 180 -9.48 -20.68 -1.34
N LYS A 181 -10.21 -19.55 -1.28
CA LYS A 181 -11.07 -19.11 -2.40
C LYS A 181 -10.27 -18.86 -3.68
N THR A 182 -9.09 -18.25 -3.55
CA THR A 182 -8.21 -17.97 -4.69
C THR A 182 -7.67 -19.26 -5.29
N GLN A 183 -7.26 -20.22 -4.46
CA GLN A 183 -6.79 -21.53 -4.90
C GLN A 183 -7.91 -22.31 -5.59
N LYS A 184 -9.12 -22.35 -5.03
CA LYS A 184 -10.29 -22.97 -5.66
C LYS A 184 -10.63 -22.37 -7.01
N ARG A 185 -10.51 -21.04 -7.16
CA ARG A 185 -10.75 -20.34 -8.42
C ARG A 185 -9.64 -20.54 -9.47
N ALA A 186 -8.42 -20.88 -9.04
CA ALA A 186 -7.31 -21.18 -9.93
C ALA A 186 -7.32 -22.64 -10.42
N GLN A 187 -8.01 -23.53 -9.71
CA GLN A 187 -8.17 -24.95 -10.05
C GLN A 187 -9.40 -25.22 -10.92
N ALA A 188 -10.30 -24.23 -11.08
CA ALA A 188 -11.50 -24.27 -11.91
C ALA A 188 -11.25 -23.50 -13.21
#